data_AF-A0A2D5AD50-F1
#
_entry.id   AF-A0A2D5AD50-F1
#
_cell.length_a   1.000
_cell.length_b   1.000
_cell.length_c   1.000
_cell.angle_alpha   90.00
_cell.angle_beta   90.00
_cell.angle_gamma   90.00
#
_symmetry.space_group_name_H-M   'P 1'
#
loop_
_entity.id
_entity.type
_entity.pdbx_description
1 polymer ?
#
loop_
_entity_poly.entity_id
_entity_poly.type
_entity_poly.pdbx_seq_one_letter_code
_entity_poly.pdbx_strand_id
1 'polypeptide(L)'
;MPQLPSGTRLWLSAASILDPATGFLPSGRDRFWYRDVDPGTDWLPGEPGRPPECLRTAMVPKDRIEAAAYVRVLIATPDEADPSWRGDWLLTFERPDDFTLEDWEASLTFFGSPRSLDLLDAVIERCRRQAETGGGLELDGFEPAMGGRPALAERLAIAVGNADRLVRRRGDSELAGEDDLVRRIDERLEAMYEFADRSLDAHGPHRAIAHRLLATLAFELGDLEEAVRNARAHEIILPEGADFSRRLIARAQRADAGGVVRLGPRVRGPLERAGDV
;
A
#
# COMPACT_ATOMS: atom_id res chain seq x y z
N MET A 1 11.64 21.81 2.75
CA MET A 1 12.64 21.06 1.98
C MET A 1 13.67 20.67 3.02
N PRO A 2 13.68 19.43 3.51
CA PRO A 2 14.71 18.99 4.42
C PRO A 2 16.00 18.72 3.63
N GLN A 3 17.12 19.08 4.26
CA GLN A 3 18.40 18.46 3.95
C GLN A 3 18.63 17.41 5.04
N LEU A 4 18.88 16.18 4.61
CA LEU A 4 19.16 15.05 5.49
C LEU A 4 20.61 15.15 6.01
N PRO A 5 20.97 14.47 7.11
CA PRO A 5 22.33 14.43 7.65
C PRO A 5 23.43 14.08 6.62
N SER A 6 23.14 13.18 5.67
CA SER A 6 24.00 12.83 4.53
C SER A 6 24.24 13.97 3.53
N GLY A 7 23.49 15.07 3.65
CA GLY A 7 23.47 16.16 2.67
C GLY A 7 22.46 15.96 1.54
N THR A 8 21.84 14.78 1.44
CA THR A 8 20.76 14.48 0.49
C THR A 8 19.55 15.37 0.76
N ARG A 9 18.86 15.79 -0.30
CA ARG A 9 17.71 16.69 -0.23
C ARG A 9 16.45 15.95 -0.70
N LEU A 10 15.33 16.20 -0.01
CA LEU A 10 14.03 15.61 -0.35
C LEU A 10 12.97 16.65 -0.70
N TRP A 11 12.09 16.27 -1.61
CA TRP A 11 10.90 17.04 -1.98
C TRP A 11 9.69 16.14 -2.12
N LEU A 12 8.52 16.71 -1.86
CA LEU A 12 7.24 16.10 -2.15
C LEU A 12 6.59 16.85 -3.32
N SER A 13 6.06 16.11 -4.29
CA SER A 13 5.50 16.69 -5.50
C SER A 13 4.16 16.07 -5.88
N ALA A 14 3.16 16.91 -6.10
CA ALA A 14 1.85 16.53 -6.63
C ALA A 14 1.81 16.56 -8.18
N ALA A 15 2.96 16.65 -8.86
CA ALA A 15 3.05 16.83 -10.31
C ALA A 15 2.57 15.61 -11.13
N SER A 16 2.36 14.47 -10.49
CA SER A 16 1.64 13.32 -11.04
C SER A 16 0.19 13.68 -11.41
N ILE A 17 -0.46 14.55 -10.63
CA ILE A 17 -1.88 14.91 -10.79
C ILE A 17 -1.98 16.02 -11.83
N LEU A 18 -2.73 15.75 -12.90
CA LEU A 18 -2.92 16.72 -13.98
C LEU A 18 -3.53 18.02 -13.45
N ASP A 19 -3.21 19.12 -14.12
CA ASP A 19 -3.82 20.40 -13.76
C ASP A 19 -5.31 20.37 -14.14
N PRO A 20 -6.24 20.67 -13.23
CA PRO A 20 -7.66 20.79 -13.57
C PRO A 20 -7.94 21.72 -14.77
N ALA A 21 -7.08 22.74 -14.98
CA ALA A 21 -7.22 23.68 -16.08
C ALA A 21 -6.76 23.13 -17.45
N THR A 22 -6.10 21.96 -17.50
CA THR A 22 -5.52 21.45 -18.76
C THR A 22 -6.58 21.02 -19.79
N GLY A 23 -7.86 20.94 -19.43
CA GLY A 23 -8.94 20.55 -20.34
C GLY A 23 -8.76 19.15 -20.94
N PHE A 24 -8.23 18.22 -20.13
CA PHE A 24 -7.94 16.85 -20.56
C PHE A 24 -9.21 16.01 -20.74
N LEU A 25 -9.09 14.79 -21.27
CA LEU A 25 -10.23 13.88 -21.44
C LEU A 25 -11.03 13.73 -20.13
N PRO A 26 -12.35 13.54 -20.20
CA PRO A 26 -13.15 13.29 -19.01
C PRO A 26 -12.67 12.07 -18.22
N SER A 27 -12.56 12.22 -16.90
CA SER A 27 -12.04 11.19 -15.97
C SER A 27 -13.12 10.24 -15.44
N GLY A 28 -14.39 10.57 -15.66
CA GLY A 28 -15.54 9.84 -15.09
C GLY A 28 -15.95 10.37 -13.71
N ARG A 29 -17.09 9.89 -13.21
CA ARG A 29 -17.67 10.35 -11.94
C ARG A 29 -16.74 10.06 -10.76
N ASP A 30 -16.50 11.08 -9.93
CA ASP A 30 -15.66 11.01 -8.73
C ASP A 30 -14.24 10.50 -8.99
N ARG A 31 -13.72 10.74 -10.20
CA ARG A 31 -12.39 10.28 -10.64
C ARG A 31 -11.52 11.41 -11.16
N PHE A 32 -10.21 11.24 -11.11
CA PHE A 32 -9.23 12.19 -11.63
C PHE A 32 -8.10 11.47 -12.39
N TRP A 33 -7.42 12.18 -13.26
CA TRP A 33 -6.22 11.72 -13.98
C TRP A 33 -4.93 11.98 -13.23
N TYR A 34 -4.03 10.99 -13.30
CA TYR A 34 -2.65 11.11 -12.86
C TYR A 34 -1.69 10.38 -13.80
N ARG A 35 -0.41 10.73 -13.69
CA ARG A 35 0.72 10.08 -14.35
C ARG A 35 1.34 9.04 -13.42
N ASP A 36 1.34 7.79 -13.84
CA ASP A 36 2.01 6.66 -13.16
C ASP A 36 3.17 6.15 -14.01
N VAL A 37 4.03 5.31 -13.43
CA VAL A 37 5.04 4.56 -14.20
C VAL A 37 4.32 3.63 -15.19
N ASP A 38 4.82 3.58 -16.43
CA ASP A 38 4.31 2.69 -17.46
C ASP A 38 4.75 1.24 -17.21
N PRO A 39 3.82 0.32 -16.87
CA PRO A 39 4.15 -1.08 -16.61
C PRO A 39 4.51 -1.87 -17.88
N GLY A 40 4.28 -1.29 -19.06
CA GLY A 40 4.68 -1.88 -20.35
C GLY A 40 6.16 -1.69 -20.68
N THR A 41 6.92 -1.13 -19.75
CA THR A 41 8.35 -0.88 -19.89
C THR A 41 9.14 -1.72 -18.90
N ASP A 42 10.36 -2.11 -19.28
CA ASP A 42 11.30 -2.83 -18.41
C ASP A 42 12.01 -1.89 -17.42
N TRP A 43 11.51 -0.67 -17.24
CA TRP A 43 12.14 0.35 -16.42
C TRP A 43 11.97 0.02 -14.93
N LEU A 44 13.08 0.01 -14.19
CA LEU A 44 13.08 -0.30 -12.76
C LEU A 44 13.26 0.97 -11.91
N PRO A 45 12.62 1.05 -10.72
CA PRO A 45 12.89 2.13 -9.76
C PRO A 45 14.38 2.28 -9.47
N GLY A 46 14.88 3.52 -9.51
CA GLY A 46 16.31 3.81 -9.33
C GLY A 46 17.15 3.76 -10.61
N GLU A 47 16.62 3.30 -11.74
CA GLU A 47 17.33 3.41 -13.02
C GLU A 47 17.52 4.87 -13.43
N PRO A 48 18.68 5.21 -14.03
CA PRO A 48 18.98 6.57 -14.44
C PRO A 48 18.03 7.05 -15.55
N GLY A 49 17.68 8.34 -15.50
CA GLY A 49 16.79 8.98 -16.46
C GLY A 49 15.38 9.20 -15.91
N ARG A 50 14.49 9.73 -16.76
CA ARG A 50 13.10 10.00 -16.38
C ARG A 50 12.29 8.71 -16.52
N PRO A 51 11.55 8.27 -15.47
CA PRO A 51 10.67 7.11 -15.58
C PRO A 51 9.69 7.29 -16.74
N PRO A 52 9.44 6.26 -17.57
CA PRO A 52 8.39 6.31 -18.57
C PRO A 52 7.03 6.38 -17.87
N GLU A 53 6.18 7.30 -18.31
CA GLU A 53 4.91 7.62 -17.65
C GLU A 53 3.72 7.26 -18.54
N CYS A 54 2.68 6.68 -17.94
CA CYS A 54 1.37 6.48 -18.56
C CYS A 54 0.29 7.28 -17.81
N LEU A 55 -0.81 7.59 -18.48
CA LEU A 55 -1.95 8.27 -17.87
C LEU A 55 -2.97 7.27 -17.37
N ARG A 56 -3.46 7.49 -16.14
CA ARG A 56 -4.44 6.64 -15.46
C ARG A 56 -5.48 7.49 -14.75
N THR A 57 -6.64 6.89 -14.48
CA THR A 57 -7.63 7.49 -13.59
C THR A 57 -7.58 6.86 -12.20
N ALA A 58 -8.11 7.52 -11.19
CA ALA A 58 -8.36 6.94 -9.88
C ALA A 58 -9.52 7.66 -9.20
N MET A 59 -10.11 7.03 -8.18
CA MET A 59 -11.11 7.66 -7.33
C MET A 59 -10.51 8.81 -6.54
N VAL A 60 -11.26 9.91 -6.37
CA VAL A 60 -10.83 11.04 -5.55
C VAL A 60 -10.49 10.55 -4.13
N PRO A 61 -9.28 10.85 -3.61
CA PRO A 61 -8.88 10.44 -2.28
C PRO A 61 -9.80 11.00 -1.20
N LYS A 62 -10.21 10.16 -0.25
CA LYS A 62 -11.07 10.55 0.89
C LYS A 62 -10.28 11.04 2.09
N ASP A 63 -9.03 10.63 2.19
CA ASP A 63 -8.13 10.96 3.28
C ASP A 63 -6.69 11.16 2.80
N ARG A 64 -5.83 11.56 3.74
CA ARG A 64 -4.42 11.86 3.48
C ARG A 64 -3.60 10.62 3.12
N ILE A 65 -4.02 9.42 3.55
CA ILE A 65 -3.33 8.17 3.23
C ILE A 65 -3.57 7.84 1.75
N GLU A 66 -4.83 7.91 1.31
CA GLU A 66 -5.16 7.75 -0.11
C GLU A 66 -4.49 8.83 -0.96
N ALA A 67 -4.40 10.07 -0.48
CA ALA A 67 -3.73 11.16 -1.18
C ALA A 67 -2.22 10.92 -1.36
N ALA A 68 -1.55 10.34 -0.36
CA ALA A 68 -0.13 10.03 -0.40
C ALA A 68 0.23 9.04 -1.54
N ALA A 69 -0.72 8.21 -2.00
CA ALA A 69 -0.52 7.30 -3.13
C ALA A 69 -0.20 8.03 -4.45
N TYR A 70 -0.53 9.31 -4.53
CA TYR A 70 -0.35 10.14 -5.72
C TYR A 70 0.71 11.22 -5.53
N VAL A 71 1.39 11.29 -4.39
CA VAL A 71 2.48 12.26 -4.17
C VAL A 71 3.81 11.59 -4.47
N ARG A 72 4.66 12.24 -5.26
CA ARG A 72 6.01 11.76 -5.58
C ARG A 72 7.01 12.22 -4.53
N VAL A 73 7.96 11.35 -4.20
CA VAL A 73 9.17 11.74 -3.48
C VAL A 73 10.25 12.01 -4.51
N LEU A 74 10.80 13.22 -4.50
CA LEU A 74 11.94 13.57 -5.33
C LEU A 74 13.18 13.62 -4.45
N ILE A 75 14.29 13.10 -4.98
CA ILE A 75 15.57 12.99 -4.28
C ILE A 75 16.63 13.71 -5.12
N ALA A 76 17.53 14.42 -4.44
CA ALA A 76 18.78 14.90 -5.02
C ALA A 76 19.91 14.60 -4.03
N THR A 77 20.90 13.84 -4.46
CA THR A 77 22.16 13.66 -3.71
C THR A 77 22.91 15.00 -3.63
N PRO A 78 23.95 15.14 -2.78
CA PRO A 78 24.75 16.36 -2.72
C PRO A 78 25.38 16.77 -4.06
N ASP A 79 25.66 15.80 -4.92
CA ASP A 79 26.27 16.00 -6.23
C ASP A 79 25.26 16.32 -7.34
N GLU A 80 23.97 16.11 -7.08
CA GLU A 80 22.89 16.39 -8.02
C GLU A 80 22.34 17.80 -7.81
N ALA A 81 22.32 18.62 -8.88
CA ALA A 81 21.80 19.98 -8.82
C ALA A 81 20.26 19.99 -8.63
N ASP A 82 19.56 19.18 -9.43
CA ASP A 82 18.11 19.15 -9.52
C ASP A 82 17.51 17.85 -8.97
N PRO A 83 16.34 17.91 -8.30
CA PRO A 83 15.66 16.73 -7.82
C PRO A 83 15.04 15.92 -8.96
N SER A 84 15.18 14.60 -8.86
CA SER A 84 14.57 13.66 -9.79
C SER A 84 13.55 12.76 -9.10
N TRP A 85 12.51 12.38 -9.84
CA TRP A 85 11.61 11.32 -9.41
C TRP A 85 12.15 9.98 -9.89
N ARG A 86 12.47 9.09 -8.97
CA ARG A 86 13.05 7.76 -9.27
C ARG A 86 12.03 6.63 -9.16
N GLY A 87 10.75 6.95 -9.33
CA GLY A 87 9.64 6.00 -9.19
C GLY A 87 9.07 5.91 -7.77
N ASP A 88 9.57 6.73 -6.85
CA ASP A 88 9.21 6.76 -5.44
C ASP A 88 7.95 7.57 -5.17
N TRP A 89 6.96 6.94 -4.56
CA TRP A 89 5.74 7.61 -4.09
C TRP A 89 5.84 7.91 -2.60
N LEU A 90 5.10 8.88 -2.07
CA LEU A 90 5.13 9.24 -0.66
C LEU A 90 4.53 8.13 0.18
N LEU A 91 3.39 7.58 -0.27
CA LEU A 91 2.93 6.32 0.28
C LEU A 91 4.08 5.34 0.05
N THR A 92 4.50 5.15 -1.23
CA THR A 92 5.62 4.35 -1.82
C THR A 92 6.92 4.11 -1.04
N PHE A 93 7.29 5.16 -0.33
CA PHE A 93 8.23 5.33 0.77
C PHE A 93 9.19 4.23 1.22
N GLU A 94 10.11 3.66 0.43
CA GLU A 94 11.13 2.74 1.01
C GLU A 94 12.41 3.47 1.36
N ARG A 95 13.08 3.05 2.44
CA ARG A 95 14.40 3.59 2.79
C ARG A 95 15.39 3.20 1.70
N PRO A 96 15.98 4.15 0.97
CA PRO A 96 17.04 3.86 0.01
C PRO A 96 18.23 3.20 0.70
N ASP A 97 18.92 2.28 0.02
CA ASP A 97 20.06 1.55 0.59
C ASP A 97 21.23 2.48 1.00
N ASP A 98 21.34 3.64 0.35
CA ASP A 98 22.31 4.68 0.62
C ASP A 98 21.92 5.62 1.77
N PHE A 99 20.72 5.48 2.35
CA PHE A 99 20.29 6.28 3.50
C PHE A 99 20.76 5.65 4.80
N THR A 100 21.40 6.45 5.65
CA THR A 100 21.67 6.07 7.04
C THR A 100 20.37 5.98 7.84
N LEU A 101 20.43 5.40 9.05
CA LEU A 101 19.28 5.39 9.96
C LEU A 101 18.84 6.82 10.32
N GLU A 102 19.79 7.74 10.54
CA GLU A 102 19.50 9.15 10.83
C GLU A 102 18.85 9.87 9.64
N ASP A 103 19.30 9.58 8.41
CA ASP A 103 18.64 10.08 7.20
C ASP A 103 17.21 9.59 7.09
N TRP A 104 16.98 8.32 7.42
CA TRP A 104 15.64 7.73 7.40
C TRP A 104 14.70 8.37 8.41
N GLU A 105 15.14 8.53 9.66
CA GLU A 105 14.36 9.20 10.70
C GLU A 105 14.06 10.66 10.36
N ALA A 106 15.04 11.38 9.79
CA ALA A 106 14.85 12.74 9.31
C ALA A 106 13.84 12.81 8.15
N SER A 107 13.85 11.82 7.25
CA SER A 107 12.90 11.69 6.15
C SER A 107 11.47 11.47 6.66
N LEU A 108 11.29 10.52 7.58
CA LEU A 108 9.99 10.24 8.20
C LEU A 108 9.44 11.45 8.97
N THR A 109 10.31 12.14 9.72
CA THR A 109 9.96 13.38 10.43
C THR A 109 9.47 14.45 9.45
N PHE A 110 10.13 14.58 8.29
CA PHE A 110 9.69 15.49 7.25
C PHE A 110 8.34 15.09 6.66
N PHE A 111 8.12 13.81 6.36
CA PHE A 111 6.84 13.34 5.80
C PHE A 111 5.67 13.55 6.77
N GLY A 112 5.91 13.43 8.08
CA GLY A 112 4.93 13.73 9.12
C GLY A 112 4.78 15.22 9.48
N SER A 113 5.58 16.11 8.87
CA SER A 113 5.57 17.54 9.22
C SER A 113 4.26 18.24 8.81
N PRO A 114 3.85 19.33 9.50
CA PRO A 114 2.63 20.08 9.15
C PRO A 114 2.58 20.48 7.68
N ARG A 115 3.71 20.91 7.11
CA ARG A 115 3.83 21.27 5.69
C ARG A 115 3.52 20.11 4.75
N SER A 116 3.94 18.90 5.08
CA SER A 116 3.67 17.70 4.27
C SER A 116 2.19 17.31 4.38
N LEU A 117 1.60 17.44 5.57
CA LEU A 117 0.17 17.20 5.78
C LEU A 117 -0.70 18.23 5.03
N ASP A 118 -0.32 19.51 5.02
CA ASP A 118 -0.99 20.56 4.25
C ASP A 118 -0.93 20.29 2.73
N LEU A 119 0.19 19.73 2.25
CA LEU A 119 0.31 19.29 0.86
C LEU A 119 -0.67 18.16 0.54
N LEU A 120 -0.85 17.19 1.43
CA LEU A 120 -1.80 16.09 1.23
C LEU A 120 -3.24 16.60 1.16
N ASP A 121 -3.60 17.58 1.99
CA ASP A 121 -4.92 18.23 1.91
C ASP A 121 -5.11 18.97 0.58
N ALA A 122 -4.08 19.68 0.12
CA ALA A 122 -4.10 20.36 -1.17
C ALA A 122 -4.19 19.36 -2.35
N VAL A 123 -3.61 18.17 -2.21
CA VAL A 123 -3.72 17.08 -3.19
C VAL A 123 -5.16 16.57 -3.29
N ILE A 124 -5.81 16.32 -2.15
CA ILE A 124 -7.23 15.90 -2.12
C ILE A 124 -8.09 16.93 -2.85
N GLU A 125 -7.91 18.21 -2.51
CA GLU A 125 -8.65 19.30 -3.13
C GLU A 125 -8.37 19.41 -4.65
N ARG A 126 -7.12 19.22 -5.07
CA ARG A 126 -6.74 19.20 -6.49
C ARG A 126 -7.43 18.05 -7.24
N CYS A 127 -7.44 16.85 -6.68
CA CYS A 127 -8.13 15.69 -7.25
C CYS A 127 -9.64 15.93 -7.36
N ARG A 128 -10.25 16.48 -6.30
CA ARG A 128 -11.67 16.83 -6.26
C ARG A 128 -12.03 17.82 -7.37
N ARG A 129 -11.29 18.94 -7.48
CA ARG A 129 -11.51 19.93 -8.54
C ARG A 129 -11.40 19.31 -9.92
N GLN A 130 -10.39 18.48 -10.15
CA GLN A 130 -10.23 17.82 -11.44
C GLN A 130 -11.41 16.92 -11.78
N ALA A 131 -11.93 16.16 -10.80
CA ALA A 131 -13.10 15.31 -10.97
C ALA A 131 -14.38 16.11 -11.26
N GLU A 132 -14.56 17.26 -10.60
CA GLU A 132 -15.68 18.17 -10.85
C GLU A 132 -15.60 18.81 -12.24
N THR A 133 -14.41 19.19 -12.70
CA THR A 133 -14.19 19.81 -14.02
C THR A 133 -14.14 18.82 -15.18
N GLY A 134 -13.78 17.55 -14.91
CA GLY A 134 -13.52 16.54 -15.93
C GLY A 134 -14.77 16.11 -16.70
N GLY A 135 -15.96 16.23 -16.11
CA GLY A 135 -17.20 15.76 -16.73
C GLY A 135 -17.34 14.23 -16.76
N GLY A 136 -18.53 13.74 -17.10
CA GLY A 136 -18.81 12.32 -17.25
C GLY A 136 -18.51 11.84 -18.67
N LEU A 137 -17.84 10.69 -18.80
CA LEU A 137 -17.71 9.97 -20.07
C LEU A 137 -18.44 8.64 -19.95
N GLU A 138 -19.50 8.46 -20.72
CA GLU A 138 -20.02 7.12 -21.05
C GLU A 138 -19.30 6.65 -22.32
N LEU A 139 -18.05 6.18 -22.17
CA LEU A 139 -17.40 5.42 -23.24
C LEU A 139 -17.47 3.93 -22.89
N ASP A 140 -18.42 3.22 -23.50
CA ASP A 140 -18.39 1.77 -23.53
C ASP A 140 -17.09 1.29 -24.22
N GLY A 141 -16.27 0.53 -23.48
CA GLY A 141 -15.09 -0.15 -24.03
C GLY A 141 -13.77 0.64 -24.02
N PHE A 142 -13.72 1.87 -23.53
CA PHE A 142 -12.46 2.56 -23.21
C PHE A 142 -12.30 2.68 -21.68
N GLU A 143 -12.16 1.54 -21.02
CA GLU A 143 -11.61 1.51 -19.67
C GLU A 143 -10.08 1.49 -19.82
N PRO A 144 -9.35 2.55 -19.41
CA PRO A 144 -7.89 2.47 -19.36
C PRO A 144 -7.53 1.23 -18.55
N ALA A 145 -6.65 0.36 -19.06
CA ALA A 145 -6.26 -0.85 -18.35
C ALA A 145 -5.51 -0.46 -17.06
N MET A 146 -6.22 -0.44 -15.92
CA MET A 146 -5.76 0.20 -14.69
C MET A 146 -5.08 -0.76 -13.72
N GLY A 147 -4.03 -1.45 -14.16
CA GLY A 147 -3.12 -2.19 -13.28
C GLY A 147 -1.89 -1.34 -12.93
N GLY A 148 -1.95 -0.53 -11.87
CA GLY A 148 -0.87 0.38 -11.42
C GLY A 148 -0.69 0.30 -9.91
N ARG A 149 0.41 0.85 -9.37
CA ARG A 149 0.76 0.76 -7.94
C ARG A 149 -0.36 1.29 -7.01
N PRO A 150 -1.09 2.37 -7.33
CA PRO A 150 -2.26 2.81 -6.56
C PRO A 150 -3.45 1.83 -6.59
N ALA A 151 -3.67 1.15 -7.72
CA ALA A 151 -4.73 0.13 -7.83
C ALA A 151 -4.40 -1.13 -7.01
N LEU A 152 -3.12 -1.46 -6.83
CA LEU A 152 -2.69 -2.51 -5.92
C LEU A 152 -2.95 -2.12 -4.45
N ALA A 153 -2.66 -0.88 -4.08
CA ALA A 153 -2.98 -0.31 -2.77
C ALA A 153 -4.49 -0.41 -2.46
N GLU A 154 -5.32 0.03 -3.41
CA GLU A 154 -6.76 -0.02 -3.33
C GLU A 154 -7.26 -1.47 -3.19
N ARG A 155 -6.72 -2.39 -4.00
CA ARG A 155 -7.03 -3.83 -3.91
C ARG A 155 -6.65 -4.42 -2.56
N LEU A 156 -5.50 -4.05 -1.99
CA LEU A 156 -5.08 -4.49 -0.66
C LEU A 156 -5.97 -3.92 0.44
N ALA A 157 -6.36 -2.65 0.36
CA ALA A 157 -7.28 -2.03 1.31
C ALA A 157 -8.68 -2.68 1.26
N ILE A 158 -9.19 -2.95 0.06
CA ILE A 158 -10.43 -3.71 -0.15
C ILE A 158 -10.30 -5.14 0.40
N ALA A 159 -9.15 -5.78 0.19
CA ALA A 159 -8.88 -7.12 0.71
C ALA A 159 -8.89 -7.15 2.25
N VAL A 160 -8.29 -6.17 2.93
CA VAL A 160 -8.38 -6.04 4.40
C VAL A 160 -9.84 -5.93 4.86
N GLY A 161 -10.63 -5.06 4.25
CA GLY A 161 -12.05 -4.91 4.59
C GLY A 161 -12.87 -6.18 4.34
N ASN A 162 -12.53 -6.95 3.30
CA ASN A 162 -13.17 -8.22 3.00
C ASN A 162 -12.75 -9.34 3.96
N ALA A 163 -11.48 -9.37 4.38
CA ALA A 163 -10.99 -10.34 5.37
C ALA A 163 -11.76 -10.19 6.68
N ASP A 164 -11.89 -8.97 7.20
CA ASP A 164 -12.63 -8.69 8.45
C ASP A 164 -14.11 -9.13 8.39
N ARG A 165 -14.73 -9.08 7.21
CA ARG A 165 -16.11 -9.53 6.99
C ARG A 165 -16.20 -11.05 6.92
N LEU A 166 -15.27 -11.68 6.20
CA LEU A 166 -15.21 -13.13 6.06
C LEU A 166 -14.93 -13.81 7.40
N VAL A 167 -14.03 -13.26 8.22
CA VAL A 167 -13.73 -13.74 9.57
C VAL A 167 -14.96 -13.73 10.47
N ARG A 168 -15.71 -12.62 10.47
CA ARG A 168 -16.98 -12.54 11.22
C ARG A 168 -17.98 -13.60 10.74
N ARG A 169 -18.18 -13.68 9.42
CA ARG A 169 -19.10 -14.64 8.82
C ARG A 169 -18.70 -16.09 9.09
N ARG A 170 -17.39 -16.39 9.11
CA ARG A 170 -16.85 -17.70 9.46
C ARG A 170 -17.25 -18.09 10.87
N GLY A 171 -17.07 -17.20 11.86
CA GLY A 171 -17.49 -17.45 13.24
C GLY A 171 -19.00 -17.72 13.36
N ASP A 172 -19.83 -16.94 12.66
CA ASP A 172 -21.28 -17.17 12.63
C ASP A 172 -21.65 -18.53 12.01
N SER A 173 -20.94 -18.91 10.94
CA SER A 173 -21.15 -20.18 10.21
C SER A 173 -20.69 -21.40 11.00
N GLU A 174 -19.59 -21.28 11.76
CA GLU A 174 -19.13 -22.33 12.68
C GLU A 174 -20.14 -22.60 13.79
N LEU A 175 -20.76 -21.54 14.34
CA LEU A 175 -21.82 -21.67 15.35
C LEU A 175 -23.10 -22.29 14.79
N ALA A 176 -23.36 -22.08 13.49
CA ALA A 176 -24.52 -22.64 12.79
C ALA A 176 -24.28 -24.08 12.26
N GLY A 177 -23.06 -24.61 12.33
CA GLY A 177 -22.70 -25.93 11.81
C GLY A 177 -22.63 -26.01 10.28
N GLU A 178 -22.33 -24.89 9.61
CA GLU A 178 -22.26 -24.79 8.15
C GLU A 178 -20.86 -25.15 7.61
N ASP A 179 -20.41 -26.39 7.83
CA ASP A 179 -19.03 -26.83 7.56
C ASP A 179 -18.53 -26.57 6.12
N ASP A 180 -19.40 -26.74 5.12
CA ASP A 180 -19.09 -26.47 3.71
C ASP A 180 -18.88 -24.98 3.38
N LEU A 181 -19.50 -24.09 4.15
CA LEU A 181 -19.32 -22.65 4.01
C LEU A 181 -18.03 -22.22 4.72
N VAL A 182 -17.75 -22.78 5.89
CA VAL A 182 -16.50 -22.57 6.64
C VAL A 182 -15.30 -22.94 5.76
N ARG A 183 -15.30 -24.13 5.14
CA ARG A 183 -14.22 -24.56 4.23
C ARG A 183 -14.00 -23.59 3.06
N ARG A 184 -15.07 -23.11 2.43
CA ARG A 184 -14.97 -22.15 1.31
C ARG A 184 -14.47 -20.78 1.75
N ILE A 185 -14.77 -20.38 2.98
CA ILE A 185 -14.22 -19.15 3.55
C ILE A 185 -12.72 -19.33 3.80
N ASP A 186 -12.29 -20.47 4.34
CA ASP A 186 -10.87 -20.77 4.61
C ASP A 186 -10.03 -20.75 3.32
N GLU A 187 -10.49 -21.41 2.25
CA GLU A 187 -9.85 -21.37 0.93
C GLU A 187 -9.72 -19.94 0.39
N ARG A 188 -10.71 -19.08 0.67
CA ARG A 188 -10.68 -17.68 0.24
C ARG A 188 -9.68 -16.86 1.05
N LEU A 189 -9.56 -17.11 2.35
CA LEU A 189 -8.58 -16.48 3.23
C LEU A 189 -7.14 -16.87 2.82
N GLU A 190 -6.89 -18.14 2.49
CA GLU A 190 -5.61 -18.63 1.96
C GLU A 190 -5.23 -17.93 0.64
N ALA A 191 -6.17 -17.84 -0.32
CA ALA A 191 -5.92 -17.13 -1.57
C ALA A 191 -5.61 -15.63 -1.37
N MET A 192 -6.21 -15.00 -0.35
CA MET A 192 -5.91 -13.61 0.02
C MET A 192 -4.54 -13.49 0.70
N TYR A 193 -4.11 -14.51 1.45
CA TYR A 193 -2.79 -14.58 2.06
C TYR A 193 -1.71 -14.65 0.99
N GLU A 194 -1.82 -15.59 0.05
CA GLU A 194 -0.87 -15.72 -1.07
C GLU A 194 -0.80 -14.46 -1.94
N PHE A 195 -1.90 -13.74 -2.09
CA PHE A 195 -1.92 -12.46 -2.82
C PHE A 195 -1.16 -11.37 -2.05
N ALA A 196 -1.36 -11.28 -0.73
CA ALA A 196 -0.69 -10.31 0.12
C ALA A 196 0.81 -10.59 0.26
N ASP A 197 1.18 -11.86 0.40
CA ASP A 197 2.56 -12.34 0.52
C ASP A 197 3.36 -12.03 -0.75
N ARG A 198 2.82 -12.39 -1.92
CA ARG A 198 3.41 -12.02 -3.23
C ARG A 198 3.50 -10.51 -3.44
N SER A 199 2.71 -9.71 -2.71
CA SER A 199 2.76 -8.25 -2.77
C SER A 199 3.87 -7.66 -1.87
N LEU A 200 4.42 -8.42 -0.91
CA LEU A 200 5.54 -7.99 -0.04
C LEU A 200 6.90 -8.01 -0.76
N ASP A 201 7.09 -8.97 -1.67
CA ASP A 201 8.34 -9.18 -2.41
C ASP A 201 8.52 -8.20 -3.58
N ALA A 202 7.47 -7.47 -3.96
CA ALA A 202 7.50 -6.60 -5.12
C ALA A 202 7.84 -5.14 -4.77
N HIS A 203 7.08 -4.41 -3.94
CA HIS A 203 7.29 -2.95 -3.81
C HIS A 203 6.61 -2.33 -2.56
N GLY A 204 7.36 -1.58 -1.74
CA GLY A 204 6.87 -0.38 -1.02
C GLY A 204 5.79 -0.56 0.07
N PRO A 205 5.08 0.52 0.46
CA PRO A 205 4.23 0.76 1.64
C PRO A 205 2.90 0.03 1.63
N HIS A 206 2.64 -0.66 0.52
CA HIS A 206 1.68 -1.72 0.47
C HIS A 206 2.06 -2.77 1.51
N ARG A 207 3.33 -2.83 1.94
CA ARG A 207 3.82 -3.53 3.12
C ARG A 207 3.04 -3.23 4.39
N ALA A 208 2.68 -2.00 4.74
CA ALA A 208 1.88 -1.80 5.96
C ALA A 208 0.51 -2.48 5.85
N ILE A 209 -0.18 -2.29 4.73
CA ILE A 209 -1.51 -2.86 4.50
C ILE A 209 -1.43 -4.38 4.30
N ALA A 210 -0.39 -4.87 3.63
CA ALA A 210 -0.10 -6.28 3.40
C ALA A 210 0.29 -6.96 4.71
N HIS A 211 1.18 -6.39 5.54
CA HIS A 211 1.49 -6.88 6.87
C HIS A 211 0.25 -6.87 7.77
N ARG A 212 -0.63 -5.87 7.68
CA ARG A 212 -1.91 -5.91 8.39
C ARG A 212 -2.81 -7.05 7.92
N LEU A 213 -2.90 -7.25 6.61
CA LEU A 213 -3.68 -8.33 6.00
C LEU A 213 -3.12 -9.70 6.39
N LEU A 214 -1.82 -9.90 6.22
CA LEU A 214 -1.09 -11.12 6.59
C LEU A 214 -1.19 -11.40 8.10
N ALA A 215 -1.06 -10.39 8.95
CA ALA A 215 -1.23 -10.56 10.40
C ALA A 215 -2.63 -11.08 10.74
N THR A 216 -3.66 -10.52 10.08
CA THR A 216 -5.06 -10.94 10.28
C THR A 216 -5.29 -12.36 9.77
N LEU A 217 -4.80 -12.67 8.58
CA LEU A 217 -5.00 -13.98 7.96
C LEU A 217 -4.20 -15.08 8.66
N ALA A 218 -2.93 -14.83 9.02
CA ALA A 218 -2.10 -15.77 9.78
C ALA A 218 -2.75 -16.11 11.14
N PHE A 219 -3.31 -15.11 11.83
CA PHE A 219 -4.00 -15.34 13.10
C PHE A 219 -5.19 -16.30 12.93
N GLU A 220 -6.01 -16.09 11.90
CA GLU A 220 -7.24 -16.87 11.67
C GLU A 220 -6.92 -18.27 11.10
N LEU A 221 -5.81 -18.41 10.38
CA LEU A 221 -5.27 -19.70 9.92
C LEU A 221 -4.48 -20.45 11.01
N GLY A 222 -4.31 -19.86 12.19
CA GLY A 222 -3.69 -20.49 13.36
C GLY A 222 -2.18 -20.33 13.47
N ASP A 223 -1.52 -19.57 12.58
CA ASP A 223 -0.10 -19.23 12.67
C ASP A 223 0.10 -17.97 13.52
N LEU A 224 0.07 -18.18 14.84
CA LEU A 224 0.12 -17.09 15.83
C LEU A 224 1.48 -16.36 15.83
N GLU A 225 2.58 -17.07 15.51
CA GLU A 225 3.92 -16.47 15.48
C GLU A 225 4.04 -15.51 14.28
N GLU A 226 3.63 -15.96 13.10
CA GLU A 226 3.65 -15.16 11.88
C GLU A 226 2.68 -13.98 11.99
N ALA A 227 1.54 -14.17 12.65
CA ALA A 227 0.57 -13.11 12.92
C ALA A 227 1.16 -11.96 13.77
N VAL A 228 1.88 -12.30 14.85
CA VAL A 228 2.54 -11.32 15.72
C VAL A 228 3.67 -10.60 15.00
N ARG A 229 4.46 -11.33 14.20
CA ARG A 229 5.55 -10.77 13.40
C ARG A 229 5.04 -9.71 12.42
N ASN A 230 4.01 -10.04 11.64
CA ASN A 230 3.41 -9.12 10.69
C ASN A 230 2.69 -7.94 11.37
N ALA A 231 2.04 -8.15 12.52
CA ALA A 231 1.43 -7.04 13.27
C ALA A 231 2.46 -6.00 13.73
N ARG A 232 3.64 -6.45 14.19
CA ARG A 232 4.73 -5.53 14.56
C ARG A 232 5.30 -4.79 13.35
N ALA A 233 5.49 -5.48 12.23
CA ALA A 233 5.93 -4.86 10.98
C ALA A 233 4.94 -3.78 10.50
N HIS A 234 3.64 -4.04 10.61
CA HIS A 234 2.61 -3.03 10.33
C HIS A 234 2.73 -1.78 11.21
N GLU A 235 2.88 -1.96 12.53
CA GLU A 235 3.01 -0.85 13.50
C GLU A 235 4.27 -0.02 13.28
N ILE A 236 5.39 -0.66 12.94
CA ILE A 236 6.65 0.03 12.64
C ILE A 236 6.49 0.95 11.42
N ILE A 237 5.74 0.51 10.40
CA ILE A 237 5.55 1.27 9.17
C ILE A 237 4.42 2.31 9.31
N LEU A 238 3.37 2.01 10.07
CA LEU A 238 2.22 2.88 10.35
C LEU A 238 1.96 2.95 11.86
N PRO A 239 2.61 3.86 12.59
CA PRO A 239 2.46 3.98 14.05
C PRO A 239 1.02 4.24 14.52
N GLU A 240 0.20 4.91 13.71
CA GLU A 240 -1.23 5.10 13.96
C GLU A 240 -2.01 3.77 13.98
N GLY A 241 -1.42 2.70 13.43
CA GLY A 241 -1.91 1.31 13.47
C GLY A 241 -1.61 0.57 14.77
N ALA A 242 -0.91 1.16 15.74
CA ALA A 242 -0.51 0.49 16.99
C ALA A 242 -1.69 -0.12 17.78
N ASP A 243 -2.89 0.46 17.67
CA ASP A 243 -4.10 -0.10 18.28
C ASP A 243 -4.53 -1.43 17.65
N PHE A 244 -4.32 -1.63 16.34
CA PHE A 244 -4.55 -2.92 15.70
C PHE A 244 -3.55 -3.96 16.22
N SER A 245 -2.25 -3.63 16.18
CA SER A 245 -1.18 -4.56 16.54
C SER A 245 -1.27 -4.98 18.00
N ARG A 246 -1.48 -4.04 18.93
CA ARG A 246 -1.70 -4.35 20.35
C ARG A 246 -2.90 -5.28 20.57
N ARG A 247 -4.03 -5.03 19.88
CA ARG A 247 -5.23 -5.88 20.00
C ARG A 247 -4.99 -7.29 19.45
N LEU A 248 -4.33 -7.43 18.31
CA LEU A 248 -4.06 -8.72 17.69
C LEU A 248 -3.07 -9.53 18.52
N ILE A 249 -1.97 -8.92 18.99
CA ILE A 249 -0.97 -9.58 19.85
C ILE A 249 -1.62 -10.07 21.15
N ALA A 250 -2.46 -9.23 21.78
CA ALA A 250 -3.18 -9.63 22.99
C ALA A 250 -4.22 -10.75 22.74
N ARG A 251 -4.77 -10.87 21.53
CA ARG A 251 -5.59 -12.02 21.14
C ARG A 251 -4.73 -13.27 20.95
N ALA A 252 -3.57 -13.16 20.29
CA ALA A 252 -2.64 -14.27 20.03
C ALA A 252 -2.12 -14.89 21.33
N GLN A 253 -1.68 -14.04 22.29
CA GLN A 253 -1.23 -14.51 23.60
C GLN A 253 -2.31 -15.25 24.39
N ARG A 254 -3.58 -14.83 24.27
CA ARG A 254 -4.71 -15.51 24.89
C ARG A 254 -5.06 -16.83 24.21
N ALA A 255 -4.93 -16.90 22.88
CA ALA A 255 -5.16 -18.12 22.11
C ALA A 255 -4.08 -19.18 22.39
N ASP A 256 -2.82 -18.76 22.49
CA ASP A 256 -1.67 -19.62 22.83
C ASP A 256 -1.81 -20.21 24.25
N ALA A 257 -2.16 -19.37 25.23
CA ALA A 257 -2.44 -19.81 26.60
C ALA A 257 -3.68 -20.72 26.74
N GLY A 258 -4.58 -20.71 25.76
CA GLY A 258 -5.81 -21.52 25.71
C GLY A 258 -5.67 -22.86 24.99
N GLY A 259 -4.52 -23.16 24.36
CA GLY A 259 -4.27 -24.43 23.66
C GLY A 259 -5.07 -24.62 22.37
N VAL A 260 -5.64 -23.56 21.78
CA VAL A 260 -6.41 -23.65 20.53
C VAL A 260 -5.44 -23.60 19.34
N VAL A 261 -4.71 -24.69 19.11
CA VAL A 261 -3.93 -24.90 17.90
C VAL A 261 -4.84 -25.52 16.85
N ARG A 262 -5.39 -24.72 15.93
CA ARG A 262 -5.95 -25.23 14.68
C ARG A 262 -4.87 -25.16 13.61
N LEU A 263 -4.19 -26.29 13.41
CA LEU A 263 -3.28 -26.53 12.28
C LEU A 263 -4.10 -26.80 11.01
N GLY A 264 -4.22 -25.80 10.13
CA GLY A 264 -4.45 -25.97 8.68
C GLY A 264 -3.11 -26.03 7.93
N PRO A 265 -3.06 -26.55 6.70
CA PRO A 265 -1.83 -27.07 6.10
C PRO A 265 -0.77 -25.96 5.89
N ARG A 266 0.44 -26.25 6.37
CA ARG A 266 1.65 -25.42 6.21
C ARG A 266 1.85 -25.01 4.75
N VAL A 267 1.60 -23.74 4.42
CA VAL A 267 2.20 -23.13 3.23
C VAL A 267 3.64 -22.81 3.60
N ARG A 268 4.56 -23.64 3.08
CA ARG A 268 6.00 -23.38 3.11
C ARG A 268 6.26 -21.95 2.63
N GLY A 269 6.97 -21.17 3.43
CA GLY A 269 7.39 -19.82 3.06
C GLY A 269 8.31 -19.81 1.82
N PRO A 270 8.52 -18.65 1.18
CA PRO A 270 9.28 -18.52 -0.07
C PRO A 270 10.78 -18.86 0.03
N LEU A 271 11.31 -19.18 1.22
CA LEU A 271 12.75 -19.36 1.45
C LEU A 271 13.28 -20.81 1.33
N GLU A 272 12.45 -21.79 0.92
CA GLU A 272 12.89 -23.19 0.72
C GLU A 272 12.96 -23.65 -0.75
N ARG A 273 13.01 -22.74 -1.75
CA ARG A 273 13.13 -23.12 -3.18
C ARG A 273 14.49 -22.86 -3.83
N ALA A 274 15.55 -22.70 -3.05
CA ALA A 274 16.91 -22.64 -3.57
C ALA A 274 17.81 -23.66 -2.86
N GLY A 275 17.62 -24.93 -3.20
CA GLY A 275 18.45 -26.05 -2.77
C GLY A 275 17.83 -27.35 -3.24
N ASP A 276 18.55 -28.05 -4.13
CA ASP A 276 18.25 -29.36 -4.71
C ASP A 276 17.16 -29.40 -5.81
N VAL A 277 17.55 -29.14 -7.06
CA VAL A 277 17.98 -30.13 -8.08
C VAL A 277 18.37 -29.38 -9.36
#